data_AF-A0A9D9EAH0-F1
#
_entry.id   AF-A0A9D9EAH0-F1
#
_cell.length_a   1.000
_cell.length_b   1.000
_cell.length_c   1.000
_cell.angle_alpha   90.00
_cell.angle_beta   90.00
_cell.angle_gamma   90.00
#
_symmetry.space_group_name_H-M   'P 1'
#
loop_
_entity.id
_entity.type
_entity.pdbx_description
1 polymer ?
#
loop_
_entity_poly.entity_id
_entity_poly.type
_entity_poly.pdbx_seq_one_letter_code
_entity_poly.pdbx_strand_id
1 'polypeptide(L)'
;MQEVSRTTAKMMIKKRVQTVKSFHITLTTWKRDRRIEIIKNNGSCEYRENGYEKLNKKNLNNTKVMALLDKQMQVEFPRSHKLFINVK
;
A
#
# COMPACT_ATOMS: atom_id res chain seq x y z
N MET A 1 -2.99 6.64 -12.63
CA MET A 1 -3.58 5.80 -11.56
C MET A 1 -4.56 4.85 -12.21
N GLN A 2 -4.46 3.57 -11.88
CA GLN A 2 -5.33 2.51 -12.42
C GLN A 2 -6.35 2.09 -11.35
N GLU A 3 -7.63 1.99 -11.72
CA GLU A 3 -8.64 1.37 -10.85
C GLU A 3 -8.48 -0.15 -10.89
N VAL A 4 -8.34 -0.76 -9.72
CA VAL A 4 -8.22 -2.21 -9.57
C VAL A 4 -9.07 -2.68 -8.40
N SER A 5 -9.45 -3.95 -8.39
CA SER A 5 -10.05 -4.54 -7.19
C SER A 5 -9.03 -4.55 -6.04
N ARG A 6 -9.54 -4.55 -4.82
CA ARG A 6 -8.73 -4.66 -3.60
C ARG A 6 -7.79 -5.88 -3.61
N THR A 7 -8.28 -7.02 -4.10
CA THR A 7 -7.50 -8.26 -4.21
C THR A 7 -6.39 -8.15 -5.24
N THR A 8 -6.67 -7.54 -6.40
CA THR A 8 -5.67 -7.29 -7.45
C THR A 8 -4.60 -6.31 -6.98
N ALA A 9 -4.97 -5.23 -6.29
CA ALA A 9 -4.02 -4.29 -5.70
C ALA A 9 -3.03 -5.01 -4.77
N LYS A 10 -3.55 -5.84 -3.85
CA LYS A 10 -2.73 -6.64 -2.93
C LYS A 10 -1.77 -7.57 -3.67
N MET A 11 -2.25 -8.25 -4.71
CA MET A 11 -1.43 -9.15 -5.52
C MET A 11 -0.29 -8.40 -6.24
N MET A 12 -0.61 -7.25 -6.86
CA MET A 12 0.37 -6.40 -7.54
C MET A 12 1.47 -5.90 -6.59
N ILE A 13 1.06 -5.46 -5.39
CA ILE A 13 2.00 -4.99 -4.36
C ILE A 13 2.88 -6.14 -3.88
N LYS A 14 2.30 -7.30 -3.57
CA LYS A 14 3.05 -8.48 -3.13
C LYS A 14 4.14 -8.86 -4.13
N LYS A 15 3.79 -8.92 -5.43
CA LYS A 15 4.73 -9.23 -6.51
C LYS A 15 5.88 -8.21 -6.52
N ARG A 16 5.59 -6.91 -6.49
CA ARG A 16 6.61 -5.85 -6.52
C ARG A 16 7.51 -5.83 -5.29
N VAL A 17 6.95 -6.02 -4.09
CA VAL A 17 7.72 -6.13 -2.83
C VAL A 17 8.77 -7.23 -2.93
N GLN A 18 8.48 -8.33 -3.62
CA GLN A 18 9.39 -9.46 -3.80
C GLN A 18 10.42 -9.24 -4.92
N THR A 19 10.01 -8.69 -6.07
CA THR A 19 10.87 -8.67 -7.27
C THR A 19 11.62 -7.36 -7.48
N VAL A 20 11.12 -6.24 -6.96
CA VAL A 20 11.66 -4.91 -7.25
C VAL A 20 12.46 -4.38 -6.06
N LYS A 21 13.66 -3.85 -6.33
CA LYS A 21 14.55 -3.28 -5.31
C LYS A 21 14.09 -1.92 -4.80
N SER A 22 13.54 -1.09 -5.68
CA SER A 22 13.02 0.23 -5.34
C SER A 22 11.73 0.56 -6.09
N PHE A 23 10.74 1.08 -5.37
CA PHE A 23 9.46 1.50 -5.95
C PHE A 23 8.74 2.44 -4.99
N HIS A 24 7.76 3.16 -5.52
CA HIS A 24 6.78 3.91 -4.74
C HIS A 24 5.37 3.56 -5.19
N ILE A 25 4.63 2.85 -4.34
CA ILE A 25 3.22 2.54 -4.56
C ILE A 25 2.36 3.49 -3.74
N THR A 26 1.32 4.00 -4.36
CA THR A 26 0.24 4.74 -3.69
C THR A 26 -1.09 4.04 -3.94
N LEU A 27 -1.83 3.78 -2.88
CA LEU A 27 -3.21 3.31 -2.89
C LEU A 27 -4.13 4.42 -2.39
N THR A 28 -5.25 4.63 -3.06
CA THR A 28 -6.26 5.61 -2.64
C THR A 28 -7.68 5.15 -2.97
N THR A 29 -8.65 5.68 -2.24
CA THR A 29 -10.08 5.59 -2.60
C THR A 29 -10.43 6.56 -3.73
N TRP A 30 -11.63 6.40 -4.29
CA TRP A 30 -12.22 7.36 -5.24
C TRP A 30 -12.22 8.80 -4.70
N LYS A 31 -12.60 8.97 -3.44
CA LYS A 31 -12.69 10.28 -2.77
C LYS A 31 -11.34 10.91 -2.47
N ARG A 32 -10.24 10.13 -2.55
CA ARG A 32 -8.86 10.57 -2.29
C ARG A 32 -8.60 11.15 -0.90
N ASP A 33 -9.52 10.92 0.03
CA ASP A 33 -9.43 11.31 1.43
C ASP A 33 -8.56 10.35 2.26
N ARG A 34 -8.35 9.13 1.75
CA ARG A 34 -7.58 8.08 2.42
C ARG A 34 -6.51 7.53 1.50
N ARG A 35 -5.28 7.53 1.98
CA ARG A 35 -4.11 7.15 1.21
C ARG A 35 -3.18 6.24 1.99
N ILE A 36 -2.74 5.17 1.34
CA ILE A 36 -1.64 4.31 1.79
C ILE A 36 -0.49 4.45 0.80
N GLU A 37 0.72 4.60 1.29
CA GLU A 37 1.94 4.66 0.50
C GLU A 37 2.94 3.62 0.98
N ILE A 38 3.53 2.91 0.03
CA ILE A 38 4.61 1.96 0.29
C ILE A 38 5.80 2.40 -0.54
N ILE A 39 6.88 2.75 0.14
CA ILE A 39 8.13 3.17 -0.47
C ILE A 39 9.16 2.10 -0.14
N LYS A 40 9.81 1.55 -1.15
CA LYS A 40 10.93 0.62 -0.94
C LYS A 40 12.19 1.24 -1.49
N ASN A 41 13.25 1.26 -0.67
CA ASN A 41 14.57 1.72 -1.05
C ASN A 41 15.60 0.65 -0.66
N ASN A 42 16.16 0.00 -1.68
CA ASN A 42 17.32 -0.90 -1.58
C ASN A 42 17.24 -1.96 -0.45
N GLY A 43 16.04 -2.50 -0.19
CA GLY A 43 15.79 -3.56 0.79
C GLY A 43 15.05 -3.12 2.05
N SER A 44 14.94 -1.81 2.32
CA SER A 44 14.11 -1.27 3.40
C SER A 44 12.75 -0.79 2.85
N CYS A 45 11.67 -1.14 3.54
CA CYS A 45 10.34 -0.62 3.23
C CYS A 45 9.91 0.44 4.26
N GLU A 46 9.34 1.52 3.76
CA GLU A 46 8.60 2.53 4.51
C GLU A 46 7.13 2.43 4.14
N TYR A 47 6.28 2.48 5.16
CA TYR A 47 4.83 2.47 5.06
C TYR A 47 4.30 3.76 5.64
N ARG A 48 3.56 4.52 4.83
CA ARG A 48 2.88 5.75 5.27
C ARG A 48 1.39 5.61 5.02
N GLU A 49 0.61 6.05 5.99
CA GLU A 49 -0.83 6.09 5.94
C GLU A 49 -1.27 7.50 6.29
N ASN A 50 -2.07 8.08 5.41
CA ASN A 50 -2.66 9.39 5.56
C ASN A 50 -4.14 9.24 5.22
N GLY A 51 -4.91 8.78 6.19
CA GLY A 51 -6.35 8.57 6.06
C GLY A 51 -7.05 8.66 7.41
N TYR A 52 -7.75 7.58 7.77
CA TYR A 52 -8.34 7.39 9.09
C TYR A 52 -7.28 7.35 10.20
N GLU A 53 -6.21 6.58 10.04
CA GLU A 53 -5.03 6.66 10.90
C GLU A 53 -3.91 7.47 10.22
N LYS A 54 -3.07 8.10 11.05
CA LYS A 54 -1.84 8.76 10.62
C LYS A 54 -0.66 7.91 11.06
N LEU A 55 -0.34 6.89 10.26
CA LEU A 55 0.71 5.94 10.59
C LEU A 55 1.94 6.15 9.70
N ASN A 56 3.13 6.20 10.32
CA ASN A 56 4.38 6.13 9.59
C ASN A 56 5.28 5.07 10.24
N LYS A 57 5.65 4.04 9.47
CA LYS A 57 6.57 2.98 9.89
C LYS A 57 7.69 2.82 8.88
N LYS A 58 8.93 2.88 9.37
CA LYS A 58 10.16 2.77 8.57
C LYS A 58 10.87 1.45 8.85
N ASN A 59 11.86 1.12 8.01
CA ASN A 59 12.73 -0.06 8.16
C ASN A 59 11.97 -1.39 8.28
N LEU A 60 10.83 -1.50 7.59
CA LEU A 60 10.05 -2.73 7.54
C LEU A 60 10.69 -3.71 6.56
N ASN A 61 10.70 -4.99 6.92
CA ASN A 61 10.98 -6.06 5.98
C ASN A 61 9.74 -6.37 5.12
N ASN A 62 9.93 -7.14 4.05
CA ASN A 62 8.86 -7.50 3.12
C ASN A 62 7.65 -8.16 3.82
N THR A 63 7.89 -9.06 4.78
CA THR A 63 6.82 -9.77 5.49
C THR A 63 5.99 -8.82 6.36
N LYS A 64 6.65 -7.96 7.14
CA LYS A 64 6.00 -6.99 8.02
C LYS A 64 5.22 -5.95 7.23
N VAL A 65 5.75 -5.48 6.08
CA VAL A 65 5.03 -4.50 5.25
C VAL A 65 3.75 -5.08 4.67
N MET A 66 3.76 -6.37 4.27
CA MET A 66 2.57 -7.03 3.73
C MET A 66 1.53 -7.31 4.82
N ALA A 67 1.95 -7.75 6.01
CA ALA A 67 1.05 -7.94 7.14
C ALA A 67 0.40 -6.63 7.58
N LEU A 68 1.18 -5.54 7.59
CA LEU A 68 0.68 -4.21 7.90
C LEU A 68 -0.31 -3.72 6.84
N LEU A 69 0.02 -3.88 5.56
CA LEU A 69 -0.88 -3.54 4.46
C LEU A 69 -2.22 -4.27 4.59
N ASP A 70 -2.22 -5.56 4.92
CA ASP A 70 -3.45 -6.33 5.07
C ASP A 70 -4.37 -5.81 6.16
N LYS A 71 -3.80 -5.52 7.32
CA LYS A 71 -4.53 -4.93 8.44
C LYS A 71 -5.09 -3.56 8.06
N GLN A 72 -4.23 -2.68 7.54
CA GLN A 72 -4.61 -1.29 7.28
C GLN A 72 -5.55 -1.14 6.08
N MET A 73 -5.50 -2.02 5.08
CA MET A 73 -6.53 -2.03 4.05
C MET A 73 -7.92 -2.33 4.63
N GLN A 74 -8.05 -3.07 5.74
CA GLN A 74 -9.35 -3.28 6.40
C GLN A 74 -9.80 -2.04 7.17
N VAL A 75 -8.87 -1.34 7.83
CA VAL A 75 -9.13 -0.13 8.61
C VAL A 75 -9.42 1.08 7.71
N GLU A 76 -8.55 1.34 6.74
CA GLU A 76 -8.65 2.48 5.83
C GLU A 76 -9.72 2.29 4.75
N PHE A 77 -9.88 1.06 4.26
CA PHE A 77 -10.76 0.76 3.13
C PHE A 77 -11.79 -0.33 3.47
N PRO A 78 -12.61 -0.17 4.54
CA PRO A 78 -13.47 -1.25 5.05
C PRO A 78 -14.54 -1.67 4.04
N ARG A 79 -15.05 -0.74 3.23
CA ARG A 79 -16.13 -0.96 2.25
C ARG A 79 -15.70 -0.78 0.80
N SER A 80 -14.43 -0.48 0.56
CA SER A 80 -13.94 -0.22 -0.80
C SER A 80 -13.53 -1.52 -1.47
N HIS A 81 -14.35 -2.00 -2.40
CA HIS A 81 -14.04 -3.15 -3.25
C HIS A 81 -13.05 -2.78 -4.38
N LYS A 82 -13.01 -1.50 -4.74
CA LYS A 82 -12.13 -0.94 -5.76
C LYS A 82 -11.23 0.15 -5.17
N LEU A 83 -9.99 0.18 -5.62
CA LEU A 83 -8.96 1.13 -5.20
C LEU A 83 -8.21 1.63 -6.42
N PHE A 84 -7.68 2.84 -6.31
CA PHE A 84 -6.78 3.39 -7.30
C PHE A 84 -5.35 3.10 -6.87
N ILE A 85 -4.60 2.44 -7.74
CA ILE A 85 -3.19 2.19 -7.55
C ILE A 85 -2.38 3.08 -8.48
N ASN A 86 -1.37 3.74 -7.93
CA ASN A 86 -0.30 4.36 -8.69
C ASN A 86 1.00 3.64 -8.37
N VAL A 87 1.80 3.35 -9.37
CA VAL A 87 3.14 2.84 -9.11
C VAL A 87 4.17 3.62 -9.89
N LYS A 88 5.19 4.08 -9.17
CA LYS A 88 6.37 4.76 -9.68
C LYS A 88 7.62 3.95 -9.37
#